data_AF-A0A7D5N521-F1
#
_entry.id   AF-A0A7D5N521-F1
#
_cell.length_a   1.000
_cell.length_b   1.000
_cell.length_c   1.000
_cell.angle_alpha   90.00
_cell.angle_beta   90.00
_cell.angle_gamma   90.00
#
_symmetry.space_group_name_H-M   'P 1'
#
loop_
_entity.id
_entity.type
_entity.pdbx_description
1 polymer ?
#
loop_
_entity_poly.entity_id
_entity_poly.type
_entity_poly.pdbx_seq_one_letter_code
_entity_poly.pdbx_strand_id
1 'polypeptide(L)'
;MMKLHGISYLSSATIIAETGGFLLFKNYKQLVSYAGYDVIENQSGQHVGKTKISKKGNSRIRRILHMPSLTAIGKQDTTFNQLYRRVVERSGVKMKGIVAVQKKLLLMIYYIWTKDIDYNPNFRNIQEEEQAPSSPLSITVIKKATQSAASQGRHPASNHSMPPLRLVKV
;
A
#
# COMPACT_ATOMS: atom_id res chain seq x y z
N MET A 1 -6.24 17.38 12.26
CA MET A 1 -6.30 17.92 10.87
C MET A 1 -4.95 17.73 10.21
N MET A 2 -4.89 17.13 9.02
CA MET A 2 -3.64 16.68 8.39
C MET A 2 -2.87 17.87 7.75
N LYS A 3 -1.78 18.33 8.39
CA LYS A 3 -0.92 19.43 7.88
C LYS A 3 0.04 18.94 6.78
N LEU A 4 -0.48 18.54 5.63
CA LEU A 4 0.33 18.19 4.46
C LEU A 4 0.64 19.44 3.63
N HIS A 5 1.85 20.00 3.77
CA HIS A 5 2.26 21.19 3.01
C HIS A 5 2.36 20.88 1.52
N GLY A 6 1.32 21.24 0.75
CA GLY A 6 1.27 21.09 -0.71
C GLY A 6 0.23 20.11 -1.25
N ILE A 7 -0.59 19.50 -0.38
CA ILE A 7 -1.79 18.75 -0.80
C ILE A 7 -3.00 19.57 -0.37
N SER A 8 -3.89 19.90 -1.31
CA SER A 8 -5.14 20.59 -1.00
C SER A 8 -6.01 19.72 -0.09
N TYR A 9 -6.74 20.34 0.83
CA TYR A 9 -7.73 19.68 1.68
C TYR A 9 -8.70 18.80 0.87
N LEU A 10 -9.09 19.27 -0.32
CA LEU A 10 -9.97 18.51 -1.22
C LEU A 10 -9.33 17.19 -1.67
N SER A 11 -8.03 17.22 -1.97
CA SER A 11 -7.31 16.03 -2.43
C SER A 11 -7.19 14.99 -1.32
N SER A 12 -6.86 15.39 -0.09
CA SER A 12 -6.78 14.47 1.04
C SER A 12 -8.16 13.91 1.41
N ALA A 13 -9.19 14.76 1.49
CA ALA A 13 -10.55 14.34 1.77
C ALA A 13 -11.07 13.34 0.72
N THR A 14 -10.84 13.62 -0.56
CA THR A 14 -11.23 12.70 -1.66
C THR A 14 -10.53 11.36 -1.53
N ILE A 15 -9.22 11.35 -1.24
CA ILE A 15 -8.47 10.11 -1.07
C ILE A 15 -9.01 9.31 0.11
N ILE A 16 -9.25 9.95 1.26
CA ILE A 16 -9.81 9.30 2.44
C ILE A 16 -11.20 8.72 2.15
N ALA A 17 -12.05 9.44 1.42
CA ALA A 17 -13.37 8.97 1.03
C ALA A 17 -13.28 7.76 0.09
N GLU A 18 -12.41 7.80 -0.91
CA GLU A 18 -12.21 6.70 -1.86
C GLU A 18 -11.55 5.47 -1.22
N THR A 19 -10.73 5.65 -0.18
CA THR A 19 -10.05 4.55 0.53
C THR A 19 -10.78 4.07 1.77
N GLY A 20 -11.92 4.69 2.14
CA GLY A 20 -12.65 4.38 3.37
C GLY A 20 -11.80 4.57 4.63
N GLY A 21 -11.01 5.65 4.69
CA GLY A 21 -10.10 5.90 5.82
C GLY A 21 -8.96 4.88 5.96
N PHE A 22 -8.60 4.24 4.85
CA PHE A 22 -7.57 3.21 4.77
C PHE A 22 -7.80 1.94 5.62
N LEU A 23 -9.00 1.76 6.19
CA LEU A 23 -9.31 0.68 7.14
C LEU A 23 -9.14 -0.73 6.54
N LEU A 24 -9.29 -0.85 5.23
CA LEU A 24 -9.24 -2.13 4.52
C LEU A 24 -7.83 -2.52 4.05
N PHE A 25 -6.84 -1.62 4.17
CA PHE A 25 -5.48 -1.88 3.69
C PHE A 25 -4.57 -2.34 4.82
N LYS A 26 -4.07 -3.58 4.71
CA LYS A 26 -3.12 -4.16 5.67
C LYS A 26 -1.67 -3.73 5.39
N ASN A 27 -1.38 -3.35 4.15
CA ASN A 27 -0.04 -3.01 3.67
C ASN A 27 -0.14 -1.95 2.56
N TYR A 28 0.86 -1.08 2.45
CA TYR A 28 0.94 -0.09 1.38
C TYR A 28 0.88 -0.68 -0.05
N LYS A 29 1.37 -1.91 -0.25
CA LYS A 29 1.34 -2.59 -1.55
C LYS A 29 -0.11 -2.78 -2.04
N GLN A 30 -1.01 -3.10 -1.11
CA GLN A 30 -2.44 -3.22 -1.42
C GLN A 30 -3.02 -1.87 -1.84
N LEU A 31 -2.66 -0.80 -1.14
CA LEU A 31 -3.07 0.56 -1.50
C LEU A 31 -2.53 1.00 -2.88
N VAL A 32 -1.26 0.71 -3.16
CA VAL A 32 -0.62 1.04 -4.44
C VAL A 32 -1.29 0.29 -5.59
N SER A 33 -1.60 -0.99 -5.41
CA SER A 33 -2.33 -1.79 -6.39
C SER A 33 -3.78 -1.30 -6.56
N TYR A 34 -4.46 -1.00 -5.45
CA TYR A 34 -5.81 -0.43 -5.45
C TYR A 34 -5.87 0.90 -6.22
N ALA A 35 -4.88 1.77 -6.07
CA ALA A 35 -4.79 3.03 -6.82
C ALA A 35 -4.33 2.85 -8.29
N GLY A 36 -3.83 1.67 -8.67
CA GLY A 36 -3.31 1.38 -10.01
C GLY A 36 -1.94 2.03 -10.28
N TYR A 37 -1.09 2.08 -9.26
CA TYR A 37 0.31 2.53 -9.35
C TYR A 37 1.31 1.37 -9.38
N ASP A 38 0.83 0.13 -9.36
CA ASP A 38 1.61 -1.07 -9.65
C ASP A 38 1.99 -1.12 -11.14
N VAL A 39 3.19 -1.66 -11.40
CA VAL A 39 3.71 -1.83 -12.75
C VAL A 39 3.35 -3.23 -13.22
N ILE A 40 2.69 -3.32 -14.37
CA ILE A 40 2.33 -4.56 -15.05
C ILE A 40 3.28 -4.80 -16.22
N GLU A 41 3.65 -6.06 -16.39
CA GLU A 41 4.36 -6.54 -17.56
C GLU A 41 3.36 -6.69 -18.72
N ASN A 42 3.79 -6.28 -19.91
CA ASN A 42 2.99 -6.42 -21.12
C ASN A 42 3.61 -7.55 -21.95
N GLN A 43 3.41 -8.79 -21.52
CA GLN A 43 3.92 -9.97 -22.20
C GLN A 43 2.77 -10.87 -22.65
N SER A 44 2.81 -11.30 -23.92
CA SER A 44 2.09 -12.50 -24.39
C SER A 44 3.15 -13.45 -24.95
N GLY A 45 2.89 -14.76 -25.04
CA GLY A 45 3.94 -15.78 -25.22
C GLY A 45 5.03 -15.50 -26.26
N GLN A 46 4.75 -14.75 -27.33
CA GLN A 46 5.76 -14.32 -28.32
C GLN A 46 6.07 -12.81 -28.35
N HIS A 47 5.39 -11.98 -27.55
CA HIS A 47 5.58 -10.53 -27.51
C HIS A 47 6.03 -10.06 -26.13
N VAL A 48 7.20 -9.42 -26.06
CA VAL A 48 7.66 -8.70 -24.87
C VAL A 48 7.54 -7.19 -25.11
N GLY A 49 6.52 -6.59 -24.52
CA GLY A 49 6.25 -5.16 -24.60
C GLY A 49 6.83 -4.36 -23.43
N LYS A 50 6.77 -3.03 -23.54
CA LYS A 50 7.19 -2.12 -22.46
C LYS A 50 6.25 -2.25 -21.25
N THR A 51 6.83 -2.27 -20.05
CA THR A 51 6.07 -2.22 -18.79
C THR A 51 5.27 -0.93 -18.67
N LYS A 52 4.05 -1.05 -18.13
CA LYS A 52 3.09 0.06 -17.95
C LYS A 52 2.49 -0.01 -16.56
N ILE A 53 1.92 1.09 -16.08
CA ILE A 53 1.13 1.03 -14.84
C ILE A 53 -0.19 0.29 -15.06
N SER A 54 -0.68 -0.37 -14.01
CA SER A 54 -2.00 -0.99 -14.02
C SER A 54 -3.08 0.09 -14.09
N LYS A 55 -3.79 0.17 -15.22
CA LYS A 55 -4.93 1.09 -15.35
C LYS A 55 -6.20 0.56 -14.66
N LYS A 56 -6.14 -0.64 -14.05
CA LYS A 56 -7.28 -1.34 -13.43
C LYS A 56 -7.68 -0.78 -12.07
N GLY A 57 -6.77 -0.08 -11.37
CA GLY A 57 -7.07 0.51 -10.06
C GLY A 57 -7.90 1.80 -10.14
N ASN A 58 -8.21 2.37 -8.98
CA ASN A 58 -9.02 3.56 -8.80
C ASN A 58 -8.46 4.78 -9.56
N SER A 59 -9.15 5.16 -10.65
CA SER A 59 -8.75 6.26 -11.53
C SER A 59 -8.93 7.64 -10.89
N ARG A 60 -9.84 7.78 -9.90
CA ARG A 60 -10.09 9.04 -9.20
C ARG A 60 -8.91 9.43 -8.32
N ILE A 61 -8.32 8.45 -7.62
CA ILE A 61 -7.08 8.67 -6.84
C ILE A 61 -5.96 9.17 -7.75
N ARG A 62 -5.80 8.56 -8.94
CA ARG A 62 -4.77 9.01 -9.90
C ARG A 62 -5.01 10.41 -10.43
N ARG A 63 -6.28 10.74 -10.70
CA ARG A 63 -6.68 12.07 -11.19
C ARG A 63 -6.44 13.13 -10.11
N ILE A 64 -6.90 12.91 -8.88
CA ILE A 64 -6.83 13.92 -7.82
C ILE A 64 -5.39 14.18 -7.35
N LEU A 65 -4.50 13.19 -7.44
CA LEU A 65 -3.08 13.33 -7.11
C LEU A 65 -2.24 13.96 -8.21
N HIS A 66 -2.77 14.17 -9.42
CA HIS A 66 -2.01 14.73 -10.53
C HIS A 66 -1.55 16.16 -10.26
N MET A 67 -2.47 17.07 -9.95
CA MET A 67 -2.12 18.46 -9.67
C MET A 67 -1.21 18.61 -8.44
N PRO A 68 -1.49 17.97 -7.28
CA PRO A 68 -0.59 17.99 -6.14
C PRO A 68 0.82 17.49 -6.46
N SER A 69 0.95 16.47 -7.32
CA SER A 69 2.27 15.96 -7.73
C SER A 69 3.06 16.98 -8.55
N LEU A 70 2.42 17.72 -9.46
CA LEU A 70 3.07 18.77 -10.23
C LEU A 70 3.52 19.92 -9.34
N THR A 71 2.68 20.35 -8.39
CA THR A 71 3.03 21.37 -7.41
C THR A 71 4.20 20.91 -6.53
N ALA A 72 4.22 19.65 -6.09
CA ALA A 72 5.32 19.09 -5.31
C ALA A 72 6.64 19.04 -6.09
N ILE A 73 6.58 18.73 -7.39
CA ILE A 73 7.76 18.72 -8.29
C ILE A 73 8.30 20.14 -8.50
N GLY A 74 7.42 21.15 -8.61
CA GLY A 74 7.83 22.55 -8.84
C GLY A 74 8.65 23.17 -7.71
N LYS A 75 8.60 22.61 -6.50
CA LYS A 75 9.42 23.06 -5.37
C LYS A 75 10.83 22.47 -5.45
N GLN A 76 11.81 23.34 -5.64
CA GLN A 76 13.23 22.98 -5.65
C GLN A 76 13.67 22.41 -4.29
N ASP A 77 14.71 21.58 -4.30
CA ASP A 77 15.32 20.95 -3.11
C ASP A 77 14.41 20.04 -2.27
N THR A 78 13.29 19.60 -2.83
CA THR A 78 12.41 18.63 -2.18
C THR A 78 12.73 17.19 -2.57
N THR A 79 12.42 16.25 -1.67
CA THR A 79 12.49 14.81 -1.93
C THR A 79 11.70 14.41 -3.20
N PHE A 80 10.60 15.12 -3.50
CA PHE A 80 9.77 14.87 -4.67
C PHE A 80 10.44 15.32 -5.97
N ASN A 81 11.07 16.49 -5.98
CA ASN A 81 11.82 16.98 -7.13
C ASN A 81 13.01 16.05 -7.46
N GLN A 82 13.76 15.65 -6.43
CA GLN A 82 14.88 14.71 -6.59
C GLN A 82 14.41 13.33 -7.12
N LEU A 83 13.30 12.82 -6.60
CA LEU A 83 12.70 11.58 -7.10
C LEU A 83 12.27 11.71 -8.57
N TYR A 84 11.61 12.81 -8.92
CA TYR A 84 11.19 13.08 -10.29
C TYR A 84 12.40 13.11 -11.24
N ARG A 85 13.42 13.91 -10.93
CA ARG A 85 14.64 14.03 -11.73
C ARG A 85 15.31 12.67 -11.94
N ARG A 86 15.55 11.92 -10.86
CA ARG A 86 16.15 10.57 -10.92
C ARG A 86 15.38 9.61 -11.82
N VAL A 87 14.05 9.63 -11.76
CA VAL A 87 13.20 8.73 -12.57
C VAL A 87 13.19 9.16 -14.03
N VAL A 88 13.17 10.47 -14.31
CA VAL A 88 13.20 11.00 -15.67
C VAL A 88 14.56 10.76 -16.32
N GLU A 89 15.66 11.01 -15.61
CA GLU A 89 17.02 10.72 -16.09
C GLU A 89 17.20 9.23 -16.43
N ARG A 90 16.69 8.34 -15.58
CA ARG A 90 16.78 6.89 -15.83
C ARG A 90 15.90 6.40 -16.99
N SER A 91 14.69 6.95 -17.12
CA SER A 91 13.68 6.39 -18.02
C SER A 91 13.46 7.17 -19.31
N GLY A 92 13.94 8.42 -19.37
CA GLY A 92 13.69 9.37 -20.45
C GLY A 92 12.25 9.87 -20.54
N VAL A 93 11.33 9.44 -19.66
CA VAL A 93 9.89 9.71 -19.79
C VAL A 93 9.39 10.55 -18.60
N LYS A 94 9.03 11.81 -18.87
CA LYS A 94 8.49 12.76 -17.88
C LYS A 94 7.30 12.19 -17.10
N MET A 95 6.38 11.53 -17.81
CA MET A 95 5.17 10.95 -17.19
C MET A 95 5.50 9.86 -16.16
N LYS A 96 6.57 9.07 -16.36
CA LYS A 96 7.00 8.06 -15.37
C LYS A 96 7.48 8.73 -14.09
N GLY A 97 8.18 9.87 -14.20
CA GLY A 97 8.59 10.67 -13.05
C GLY A 97 7.39 11.21 -12.27
N ILE A 98 6.39 11.77 -12.96
CA ILE A 98 5.16 12.29 -12.32
C ILE A 98 4.46 11.16 -11.56
N VAL A 99 4.25 10.01 -12.20
CA VAL A 99 3.59 8.84 -11.60
C VAL A 99 4.36 8.33 -10.37
N ALA A 100 5.69 8.35 -10.40
CA ALA A 100 6.50 7.97 -9.24
C ALA A 100 6.28 8.92 -8.05
N VAL A 101 6.17 10.24 -8.31
CA VAL A 101 5.85 11.24 -7.28
C VAL A 101 4.44 11.05 -6.75
N GLN A 102 3.44 10.83 -7.61
CA GLN A 102 2.07 10.56 -7.18
C GLN A 102 2.00 9.35 -6.23
N LYS A 103 2.68 8.25 -6.57
CA LYS A 103 2.78 7.07 -5.72
C LYS A 103 3.41 7.39 -4.36
N LYS A 104 4.49 8.18 -4.34
CA LYS A 104 5.15 8.60 -3.09
C LYS A 104 4.24 9.49 -2.24
N LEU A 105 3.47 10.40 -2.84
CA LEU A 105 2.49 11.21 -2.12
C LEU A 105 1.37 10.35 -1.52
N LEU A 106 0.82 9.40 -2.28
CA LEU A 106 -0.20 8.48 -1.77
C LEU A 106 0.29 7.69 -0.55
N LEU A 107 1.51 7.16 -0.64
CA LEU A 107 2.17 6.48 0.48
C LEU A 107 2.26 7.40 1.70
N MET A 108 2.73 8.63 1.52
CA MET A 108 2.89 9.57 2.61
C MET A 108 1.56 9.92 3.30
N ILE A 109 0.47 10.06 2.53
CA ILE A 109 -0.88 10.24 3.07
C ILE A 109 -1.26 9.03 3.95
N TYR A 110 -1.00 7.82 3.46
CA TYR A 110 -1.27 6.60 4.22
C TYR A 110 -0.49 6.51 5.53
N TYR A 111 0.80 6.86 5.55
CA TYR A 111 1.60 6.81 6.79
C TYR A 111 1.17 7.84 7.82
N ILE A 112 0.95 9.09 7.40
CA ILE A 112 0.50 10.14 8.32
C ILE A 112 -0.88 9.79 8.89
N TRP A 113 -1.77 9.20 8.09
CA TRP A 113 -3.09 8.77 8.56
C TRP A 113 -3.03 7.60 9.52
N THR A 114 -2.21 6.59 9.24
CA THR A 114 -2.16 5.35 10.05
C THR A 114 -1.32 5.48 11.32
N LYS A 115 -0.25 6.28 11.28
CA LYS A 115 0.66 6.45 12.41
C LYS A 115 0.41 7.74 13.22
N ASP A 116 -0.51 8.59 12.79
CA ASP A 116 -0.80 9.90 13.40
C ASP A 116 0.47 10.76 13.59
N ILE A 117 1.37 10.74 12.60
CA ILE A 117 2.65 11.47 12.63
C ILE A 117 2.51 12.76 11.82
N ASP A 118 3.10 13.86 12.31
CA ASP A 118 3.18 15.11 11.55
C ASP A 118 3.97 14.98 10.23
N TYR A 119 3.57 15.76 9.23
CA TYR A 119 4.22 15.76 7.93
C TYR A 119 5.70 16.20 8.01
N ASN A 120 6.60 15.31 7.58
CA ASN A 120 8.01 15.62 7.39
C ASN A 120 8.38 15.63 5.88
N PRO A 121 8.84 16.75 5.30
CA PRO A 121 9.24 16.81 3.88
C PRO A 121 10.43 15.91 3.51
N ASN A 122 11.16 15.41 4.51
CA ASN A 122 12.33 14.54 4.37
C ASN A 122 12.04 13.04 4.60
N PHE A 123 10.81 12.54 4.35
CA PHE A 123 10.52 11.09 4.43
C PHE A 123 11.35 10.28 3.41
N ARG A 124 12.57 9.90 3.81
CA ARG A 124 13.54 9.19 2.97
C ARG A 124 13.12 7.73 2.74
N ASN A 125 12.77 6.98 3.79
CA ASN A 125 12.51 5.54 3.67
C ASN A 125 11.17 5.09 4.26
N ILE A 126 10.18 5.03 3.37
CA ILE A 126 8.87 4.43 3.66
C ILE A 126 8.95 2.89 3.65
N GLN A 127 9.92 2.33 2.92
CA GLN A 127 10.04 0.88 2.72
C GLN A 127 10.64 0.12 3.92
N GLU A 128 11.44 0.78 4.76
CA GLU A 128 12.16 0.16 5.88
C GLU A 128 11.28 0.03 7.14
N GLU A 129 10.38 0.99 7.38
CA GLU A 129 9.53 1.00 8.59
C GLU A 129 8.47 -0.12 8.62
N GLU A 130 8.23 -0.82 7.51
CA GLU A 130 7.25 -1.91 7.41
C GLU A 130 7.90 -3.30 7.38
N GLN A 131 9.24 -3.38 7.43
CA GLN A 131 9.95 -4.61 7.76
C GLN A 131 10.04 -4.85 9.28
N ALA A 132 9.69 -3.86 10.10
CA ALA A 132 9.36 -4.09 11.50
C ALA A 132 7.91 -4.61 11.59
N PRO A 133 7.65 -5.72 12.31
CA PRO A 133 6.32 -6.31 12.38
C PRO A 133 5.32 -5.27 12.90
N SER A 134 4.15 -5.23 12.26
CA SER A 134 3.02 -4.40 12.65
C SER A 134 2.77 -4.50 14.15
N SER A 135 2.66 -3.33 14.78
CA SER A 135 2.49 -3.16 16.23
C SER A 135 1.38 -4.06 16.82
N PRO A 136 1.61 -4.67 18.01
CA PRO A 136 0.76 -5.70 18.62
C PRO A 136 -0.66 -5.24 19.04
N LEU A 137 -0.99 -3.96 18.84
CA LEU A 137 -2.26 -3.37 19.28
C LEU A 137 -3.43 -3.70 18.33
N SER A 138 -3.17 -4.15 17.10
CA SER A 138 -4.23 -4.56 16.16
C SER A 138 -4.65 -6.04 16.34
N ILE A 139 -3.78 -6.91 16.85
CA ILE A 139 -4.07 -8.35 17.06
C ILE A 139 -4.93 -8.56 18.32
N THR A 140 -4.75 -7.72 19.35
CA THR A 140 -5.41 -7.87 20.65
C THR A 140 -6.92 -7.60 20.57
N VAL A 141 -7.33 -6.64 19.73
CA VAL A 141 -8.76 -6.31 19.52
C VAL A 141 -9.49 -7.45 18.78
N ILE A 142 -8.82 -8.08 17.80
CA ILE A 142 -9.43 -9.17 17.00
C ILE A 142 -9.60 -10.44 17.85
N LYS A 143 -8.62 -10.80 18.69
CA LYS A 143 -8.72 -11.99 19.56
C LYS A 143 -9.81 -11.87 20.62
N LYS A 144 -10.08 -10.66 21.13
CA LYS A 144 -11.10 -10.43 22.16
C LYS A 144 -12.52 -10.58 21.60
N ALA A 145 -12.73 -10.30 20.32
CA ALA A 145 -14.03 -10.45 19.67
C ALA A 145 -14.40 -11.91 19.36
N THR A 146 -13.41 -12.79 19.15
CA THR A 146 -13.66 -14.21 18.79
C THR A 146 -13.88 -15.15 19.98
N GLN A 147 -13.72 -14.68 21.23
CA GLN A 147 -13.78 -15.54 22.42
C GLN A 147 -15.15 -15.59 23.13
N SER A 148 -16.20 -14.90 22.67
CA SER A 148 -17.52 -14.91 23.38
C SER A 148 -18.67 -15.63 22.67
N ALA A 149 -18.43 -16.38 21.59
CA ALA A 149 -19.50 -17.10 20.88
C ALA A 149 -19.12 -18.54 20.52
N ALA A 150 -18.99 -19.41 21.53
CA ALA A 150 -19.15 -20.86 21.38
C ALA A 150 -19.31 -21.51 22.77
N SER A 151 -20.53 -21.50 23.30
CA SER A 151 -20.93 -22.36 24.41
C SER A 151 -22.15 -23.17 23.98
N GLN A 152 -22.10 -24.47 24.29
CA GLN A 152 -23.12 -25.53 24.13
C GLN A 152 -22.94 -26.39 22.85
N GLY A 153 -22.70 -27.71 22.89
CA GLY A 153 -22.80 -28.68 23.99
C GLY A 153 -21.93 -29.93 23.78
N ARG A 154 -21.76 -30.70 24.86
CA ARG A 154 -20.93 -31.92 25.00
C ARG A 154 -21.62 -33.16 24.44
N HIS A 155 -20.86 -34.13 23.91
CA HIS A 155 -20.79 -35.55 24.34
C HIS A 155 -19.69 -36.33 23.56
N PRO A 156 -19.20 -37.50 24.03
CA PRO A 156 -17.77 -37.76 24.21
C PRO A 156 -17.19 -38.82 23.23
N ALA A 157 -15.86 -38.91 23.25
CA ALA A 157 -15.04 -39.81 22.44
C ALA A 157 -15.32 -41.31 22.67
N SER A 158 -15.14 -42.10 21.60
CA SER A 158 -14.87 -43.54 21.69
C SER A 158 -13.64 -43.90 20.85
N ASN A 159 -12.65 -44.48 21.55
CA ASN A 159 -11.40 -45.05 21.05
C ASN A 159 -11.59 -45.96 19.82
N HIS A 160 -10.62 -45.98 18.91
CA HIS A 160 -10.04 -47.25 18.42
C HIS A 160 -8.62 -47.05 17.86
N SER A 161 -7.68 -47.72 18.53
CA SER A 161 -6.38 -48.30 18.13
C SER A 161 -5.74 -47.91 16.78
N MET A 162 -4.48 -47.45 16.83
CA MET A 162 -3.52 -47.58 15.72
C MET A 162 -3.07 -49.05 15.52
N PRO A 163 -2.57 -49.38 14.31
CA PRO A 163 -1.25 -50.01 14.19
C PRO A 163 -0.40 -49.47 12.99
N PRO A 164 0.90 -49.84 12.87
CA PRO A 164 1.98 -48.93 12.43
C PRO A 164 2.52 -49.10 10.99
N LEU A 165 3.21 -48.04 10.55
CA LEU A 165 4.38 -47.91 9.63
C LEU A 165 4.58 -48.92 8.48
N ARG A 166 4.76 -48.39 7.25
CA ARG A 166 5.67 -48.98 6.26
C ARG A 166 6.35 -47.93 5.37
N LEU A 167 7.66 -47.78 5.55
CA LEU A 167 8.59 -47.20 4.59
C LEU A 167 8.71 -48.14 3.37
N VAL A 168 8.61 -47.62 2.15
CA VAL A 168 9.16 -48.27 0.96
C VAL A 168 9.90 -47.23 0.13
N LYS A 169 11.19 -47.48 -0.02
CA LYS A 169 12.16 -46.82 -0.88
C LYS A 169 12.34 -47.74 -2.09
N VAL A 170 12.19 -47.22 -3.30
CA VAL A 170 12.83 -47.73 -4.52
C VAL A 170 13.29 -46.51 -5.31
#